data_AF-A0A3P3VHV8-F1
#
_entry.id   AF-A0A3P3VHV8-F1
#
_cell.length_a   1.000
_cell.length_b   1.000
_cell.length_c   1.000
_cell.angle_alpha   90.00
_cell.angle_beta   90.00
_cell.angle_gamma   90.00
#
_symmetry.space_group_name_H-M   'P 1'
#
loop_
_entity.id
_entity.type
_entity.pdbx_description
1 polymer ?
#
loop_
_entity_poly.entity_id
_entity_poly.type
_entity_poly.pdbx_seq_one_letter_code
_entity_poly.pdbx_strand_id
1 'polypeptide(L)'
;MPEYPFPQTGAVSVSETIPQQFPGFDDQVISLKTPPHSVEAEQSVLGGLLLDNNAWEAVSDRLVEGDFYNPSHRILYRMIGELVGQSEPFDPITLSERLDSHGELERIGGLAYLTELVQNTPSISNIRAYAEIIYERSVMRKLIKASTQIADRAYNPEGRTSAELLDEAEREVFQIAESRPKSGGPVAVKDLLGKAIDRIDHLFNSGGGLTGMTTGFTDLDEMTSGLQSSDLIIVAGRPSMGKTTFAMNLVENALLNSDKTMLVFSLEMPADQLVARMLSSLGRIDATRMRAGALEDEDWPKLTSAVTMLNDKKLLIDDTAGISPSEMRSRARRVVREHGELGLIMIDYLQLMQIPGGGENRTNEISEISRSLKALAKEFEVPVVALSQLNRSLENRPNKRPVNSDLRESGAIEQDADVIMFVYRDEVYNPDTEFKGVAEIIIGKQRNGPIGTARMAFIGKYTRFENLAPGVYDGYGFE
;
A
#
# COMPACT_ATOMS: atom_id res chain seq x y z
N MET A 1 57.05 2.64 62.48
CA MET A 1 55.86 1.76 62.39
C MET A 1 55.56 1.53 60.91
N PRO A 2 55.20 0.30 60.53
CA PRO A 2 56.13 -0.58 59.82
C PRO A 2 55.60 -1.11 58.49
N GLU A 3 56.55 -1.62 57.70
CA GLU A 3 56.36 -2.51 56.55
C GLU A 3 55.79 -3.89 56.95
N TYR A 4 55.41 -4.66 55.91
CA TYR A 4 55.10 -6.10 55.77
C TYR A 4 53.63 -6.41 55.39
N PRO A 5 53.34 -7.52 54.67
CA PRO A 5 53.79 -7.89 53.32
C PRO A 5 52.66 -8.51 52.45
N PHE A 6 52.97 -8.81 51.18
CA PHE A 6 52.16 -9.65 50.28
C PHE A 6 51.93 -11.07 50.81
N PRO A 7 50.86 -11.75 50.34
CA PRO A 7 50.96 -13.16 49.96
C PRO A 7 50.57 -13.39 48.50
N GLN A 8 51.36 -14.25 47.85
CA GLN A 8 51.17 -14.80 46.51
C GLN A 8 50.32 -16.08 46.54
N THR A 9 49.69 -16.35 45.38
CA THR A 9 49.33 -17.64 44.77
C THR A 9 48.17 -18.47 45.34
N GLY A 10 47.17 -18.70 44.47
CA GLY A 10 46.25 -19.82 44.51
C GLY A 10 45.42 -19.86 43.23
N ALA A 11 45.84 -20.67 42.25
CA ALA A 11 45.08 -20.93 41.04
C ALA A 11 43.77 -21.66 41.38
N VAL A 12 42.64 -21.20 40.86
CA VAL A 12 41.37 -21.93 40.92
C VAL A 12 40.94 -22.27 39.50
N SER A 13 41.11 -23.54 39.16
CA SER A 13 40.58 -24.21 37.99
C SER A 13 39.05 -24.24 38.03
N VAL A 14 38.41 -23.75 36.98
CA VAL A 14 36.96 -23.86 36.80
C VAL A 14 36.68 -25.25 36.23
N SER A 15 36.29 -26.20 37.07
CA SER A 15 35.77 -27.51 36.66
C SER A 15 34.26 -27.59 36.94
N GLU A 16 33.51 -27.70 35.83
CA GLU A 16 32.33 -28.55 35.61
C GLU A 16 31.21 -28.58 36.67
N THR A 17 30.05 -28.04 36.28
CA THR A 17 28.74 -28.74 36.41
C THR A 17 27.66 -27.96 35.64
N ILE A 18 27.44 -28.32 34.36
CA ILE A 18 26.21 -28.00 33.63
C ILE A 18 25.40 -29.29 33.57
N PRO A 19 24.18 -29.36 34.14
CA PRO A 19 23.32 -30.53 33.99
C PRO A 19 22.46 -30.45 32.71
N GLN A 20 22.50 -31.57 31.98
CA GLN A 20 21.43 -32.18 31.17
C GLN A 20 21.14 -31.65 29.75
N GLN A 21 21.91 -32.23 28.81
CA GLN A 21 21.45 -32.94 27.60
C GLN A 21 20.09 -32.54 27.00
N PHE A 22 20.15 -31.75 25.92
CA PHE A 22 19.13 -31.82 24.87
C PHE A 22 19.27 -33.16 24.13
N PRO A 23 18.19 -33.93 23.92
CA PRO A 23 18.26 -35.17 23.16
C PRO A 23 18.69 -34.89 21.72
N GLY A 24 19.51 -35.79 21.20
CA GLY A 24 20.33 -35.62 20.00
C GLY A 24 19.62 -34.99 18.80
N PHE A 25 20.26 -33.95 18.27
CA PHE A 25 20.32 -33.82 16.82
C PHE A 25 21.07 -35.05 16.32
N ASP A 26 20.33 -36.04 15.86
CA ASP A 26 20.87 -37.21 15.21
C ASP A 26 21.58 -36.72 13.93
N ASP A 27 22.90 -36.59 13.99
CA ASP A 27 23.82 -36.23 12.89
C ASP A 27 23.79 -37.26 11.72
N GLN A 28 22.79 -38.14 11.70
CA GLN A 28 22.55 -39.17 10.69
C GLN A 28 21.24 -38.97 9.90
N VAL A 29 20.50 -37.86 10.07
CA VAL A 29 19.29 -37.55 9.29
C VAL A 29 19.32 -36.15 8.64
N ILE A 30 20.49 -35.64 8.24
CA ILE A 30 20.54 -34.76 7.05
C ILE A 30 20.47 -35.68 5.82
N SER A 31 19.31 -36.33 5.65
CA SER A 31 18.89 -36.78 4.33
C SER A 31 19.07 -35.59 3.38
N LEU A 32 19.72 -35.75 2.23
CA LEU A 32 19.74 -34.72 1.19
C LEU A 32 18.29 -34.25 0.98
N LYS A 33 17.92 -33.09 1.54
CA LYS A 33 16.58 -32.55 1.39
C LYS A 33 16.48 -32.10 -0.06
N THR A 34 15.92 -32.95 -0.90
CA THR A 34 15.61 -32.61 -2.28
C THR A 34 14.66 -31.41 -2.27
N PRO A 35 14.96 -30.33 -3.03
CA PRO A 35 14.07 -29.18 -3.13
C PRO A 35 12.66 -29.62 -3.56
N PRO A 36 11.58 -29.02 -3.03
CA PRO A 36 10.22 -29.41 -3.40
C PRO A 36 9.96 -29.32 -4.90
N HIS A 37 9.43 -30.38 -5.51
CA HIS A 37 9.12 -30.46 -6.93
C HIS A 37 8.04 -31.53 -7.18
N SER A 38 7.45 -31.53 -8.37
CA SER A 38 6.64 -32.65 -8.88
C SER A 38 6.91 -32.78 -10.37
N VAL A 39 7.62 -33.83 -10.74
CA VAL A 39 7.95 -34.09 -12.15
C VAL A 39 6.69 -34.47 -12.91
N GLU A 40 5.77 -35.18 -12.28
CA GLU A 40 4.51 -35.64 -12.85
C GLU A 40 3.62 -34.46 -13.24
N ALA A 41 3.54 -33.42 -12.40
CA ALA A 41 2.82 -32.20 -12.71
C ALA A 41 3.47 -31.46 -13.89
N GLU A 42 4.80 -31.34 -13.91
CA GLU A 42 5.53 -30.71 -15.02
C GLU A 42 5.32 -31.44 -16.34
N GLN A 43 5.41 -32.77 -16.33
CA GLN A 43 5.16 -33.61 -17.50
C GLN A 43 3.72 -33.48 -17.98
N SER A 44 2.74 -33.47 -17.06
CA SER A 44 1.32 -33.31 -17.39
C SER A 44 1.00 -31.96 -18.01
N VAL A 45 1.65 -30.88 -17.55
CA VAL A 45 1.49 -29.55 -18.15
C VAL A 45 2.13 -29.50 -19.53
N LEU A 46 3.38 -29.93 -19.68
CA LEU A 46 4.08 -29.87 -20.96
C LEU A 46 3.44 -30.77 -22.02
N GLY A 47 3.09 -32.02 -21.66
CA GLY A 47 2.39 -32.91 -22.57
C GLY A 47 0.97 -32.44 -22.89
N GLY A 48 0.28 -31.81 -21.93
CA GLY A 48 -1.01 -31.16 -22.15
C GLY A 48 -0.93 -30.00 -23.14
N LEU A 49 0.13 -29.17 -23.06
CA LEU A 49 0.40 -28.09 -24.01
C LEU A 49 0.68 -28.62 -25.42
N LEU A 50 1.45 -29.71 -25.55
CA LEU A 50 1.74 -30.36 -26.84
C LEU A 50 0.51 -31.02 -27.48
N LEU A 51 -0.52 -31.33 -26.69
CA LEU A 51 -1.79 -31.91 -27.16
C LEU A 51 -2.84 -30.85 -27.51
N ASP A 52 -2.90 -29.75 -26.76
CA ASP A 52 -3.83 -28.65 -26.98
C ASP A 52 -3.13 -27.29 -26.81
N ASN A 53 -2.81 -26.68 -27.94
CA ASN A 53 -2.12 -25.39 -27.97
C ASN A 53 -2.95 -24.25 -27.33
N ASN A 54 -4.28 -24.37 -27.23
CA ASN A 54 -5.12 -23.37 -26.57
C ASN A 54 -4.93 -23.35 -25.05
N ALA A 55 -4.43 -24.45 -24.47
CA ALA A 55 -4.16 -24.54 -23.05
C ALA A 55 -2.98 -23.63 -22.62
N TRP A 56 -2.20 -23.09 -23.57
CA TRP A 56 -1.12 -22.16 -23.30
C TRP A 56 -1.58 -20.95 -22.48
N GLU A 57 -2.68 -20.30 -22.86
CA GLU A 57 -3.19 -19.10 -22.18
C GLU A 57 -3.44 -19.37 -20.69
N ALA A 58 -4.05 -20.51 -20.36
CA ALA A 58 -4.32 -20.92 -18.99
C ALA A 58 -3.07 -21.22 -18.16
N VAL A 59 -1.95 -21.60 -18.81
CA VAL A 59 -0.69 -21.96 -18.15
C VAL A 59 0.25 -20.75 -18.06
N SER A 60 0.35 -19.95 -19.11
CA SER A 60 1.22 -18.77 -19.19
C SER A 60 0.83 -17.69 -18.19
N ASP A 61 -0.46 -17.62 -17.83
CA ASP A 61 -0.97 -16.74 -16.78
C ASP A 61 -0.53 -17.16 -15.36
N ARG A 62 0.09 -18.34 -15.21
CA ARG A 62 0.44 -18.89 -13.90
C ARG A 62 1.91 -19.24 -13.74
N LEU A 63 2.56 -19.69 -14.82
CA LEU A 63 3.93 -20.21 -14.78
C LEU A 63 4.88 -19.40 -15.67
N VAL A 64 6.12 -19.29 -15.21
CA VAL A 64 7.27 -18.86 -16.00
C VAL A 64 8.30 -19.98 -16.11
N GLU A 65 9.25 -19.87 -17.06
CA GLU A 65 10.34 -20.85 -17.26
C GLU A 65 11.02 -21.25 -15.94
N GLY A 66 11.32 -20.28 -15.07
CA GLY A 66 11.98 -20.52 -13.79
C GLY A 66 11.20 -21.36 -12.78
N ASP A 67 9.91 -21.60 -13.01
CA ASP A 67 9.05 -22.38 -12.11
C ASP A 67 9.20 -23.89 -12.28
N PHE A 68 9.75 -24.35 -13.40
CA PHE A 68 10.04 -25.77 -13.60
C PHE A 68 11.31 -26.16 -12.85
N TYR A 69 11.27 -27.29 -12.14
CA TYR A 69 12.41 -27.85 -11.44
C TYR A 69 13.39 -28.48 -12.43
N ASN A 70 12.88 -29.27 -13.38
CA ASN A 70 13.72 -29.97 -14.35
C ASN A 70 14.27 -29.00 -15.41
N PRO A 71 15.60 -28.92 -15.62
CA PRO A 71 16.20 -28.07 -16.65
C PRO A 71 15.68 -28.34 -18.06
N SER A 72 15.40 -29.59 -18.43
CA SER A 72 14.85 -29.94 -19.73
C SER A 72 13.44 -29.38 -19.90
N HIS A 73 12.63 -29.37 -18.85
CA HIS A 73 11.29 -28.78 -18.86
C HIS A 73 11.31 -27.26 -18.99
N ARG A 74 12.33 -26.59 -18.42
CA ARG A 74 12.55 -25.14 -18.64
C ARG A 74 12.78 -24.84 -20.11
N ILE A 75 13.67 -25.60 -20.75
CA ILE A 75 13.98 -25.45 -22.17
C ILE A 75 12.73 -25.67 -23.02
N LEU A 76 11.97 -26.73 -22.73
CA LEU A 76 10.71 -27.01 -23.41
C LEU A 76 9.71 -25.87 -23.29
N TYR A 77 9.45 -25.39 -22.07
CA TYR A 77 8.51 -24.30 -21.83
C TYR A 77 8.93 -23.00 -22.54
N ARG A 78 10.22 -22.66 -22.51
CA ARG A 78 10.76 -21.50 -23.21
C ARG A 78 10.54 -21.60 -24.72
N MET A 79 10.87 -22.75 -25.31
CA MET A 79 10.74 -22.99 -26.76
C MET A 79 9.28 -22.98 -27.21
N ILE A 80 8.37 -23.53 -26.40
CA ILE A 80 6.92 -23.40 -26.64
C ILE A 80 6.54 -21.92 -26.66
N GLY A 81 6.97 -21.13 -25.66
CA GLY A 81 6.70 -19.69 -25.62
C GLY A 81 7.23 -18.92 -26.84
N GLU A 82 8.40 -19.29 -27.36
CA GLU A 82 8.96 -18.71 -28.59
C GLU A 82 8.13 -19.04 -29.84
N LEU A 83 7.64 -20.28 -29.97
CA LEU A 83 6.75 -20.71 -31.05
C LEU A 83 5.40 -19.98 -30.97
N VAL A 84 4.83 -19.85 -29.77
CA VAL A 84 3.60 -19.05 -29.56
C VAL A 84 3.80 -17.60 -29.96
N GLY A 85 4.95 -17.00 -29.59
CA GLY A 85 5.29 -15.63 -29.96
C GLY A 85 5.37 -15.41 -31.47
N GLN A 86 5.67 -16.46 -32.23
CA GLN A 86 5.71 -16.46 -33.70
C GLN A 86 4.38 -16.90 -34.33
N SER A 87 3.36 -17.18 -33.51
CA SER A 87 2.06 -17.73 -33.94
C SER A 87 2.19 -19.06 -34.68
N GLU A 88 3.19 -19.86 -34.32
CA GLU A 88 3.43 -21.20 -34.87
C GLU A 88 2.82 -22.27 -33.96
N PRO A 89 2.24 -23.35 -34.52
CA PRO A 89 1.80 -24.49 -33.73
C PRO A 89 3.00 -25.18 -33.07
N PHE A 90 2.78 -25.74 -31.89
CA PHE A 90 3.76 -26.47 -31.11
C PHE A 90 3.21 -27.86 -30.74
N ASP A 91 3.50 -28.82 -31.58
CA ASP A 91 3.30 -30.25 -31.38
C ASP A 91 4.68 -30.93 -31.20
N PRO A 92 4.76 -32.24 -30.90
CA PRO A 92 6.05 -32.89 -30.71
C PRO A 92 7.01 -32.79 -31.91
N ILE A 93 6.49 -32.67 -33.14
CA ILE A 93 7.31 -32.64 -34.36
C ILE A 93 7.90 -31.25 -34.54
N THR A 94 7.03 -30.24 -34.57
CA THR A 94 7.40 -28.82 -34.71
C THR A 94 8.32 -28.35 -33.58
N LEU A 95 8.05 -28.76 -32.34
CA LEU A 95 8.92 -28.47 -31.22
C LEU A 95 10.29 -29.18 -31.36
N SER A 96 10.33 -30.43 -31.85
CA SER A 96 11.59 -31.14 -32.06
C SER A 96 12.48 -30.47 -33.10
N GLU A 97 11.91 -30.00 -34.21
CA GLU A 97 12.64 -29.30 -35.27
C GLU A 97 13.19 -27.97 -34.77
N ARG A 98 12.38 -27.22 -34.00
CA ARG A 98 12.83 -25.98 -33.36
C ARG A 98 13.97 -26.23 -32.38
N LEU A 99 13.87 -27.26 -31.54
CA LEU A 99 14.91 -27.64 -30.59
C LEU A 99 16.21 -28.09 -31.29
N ASP A 100 16.10 -28.82 -32.39
CA ASP A 100 17.24 -29.30 -33.16
C ASP A 100 17.99 -28.13 -33.82
N SER A 101 17.25 -27.17 -34.40
CA SER A 101 17.83 -25.95 -34.97
C SER A 101 18.61 -25.11 -33.96
N HIS A 102 18.31 -25.24 -32.65
CA HIS A 102 19.01 -24.58 -31.55
C HIS A 102 20.07 -25.48 -30.87
N GLY A 103 20.24 -26.72 -31.31
CA GLY A 103 21.17 -27.69 -30.72
C GLY A 103 20.78 -28.17 -29.31
N GLU A 104 19.50 -28.06 -28.95
CA GLU A 104 18.98 -28.38 -27.60
C GLU A 104 18.19 -29.70 -27.56
N LEU A 105 17.86 -30.31 -28.71
CA LEU A 105 17.03 -31.52 -28.81
C LEU A 105 17.60 -32.71 -28.04
N GLU A 106 18.91 -32.98 -28.18
CA GLU A 106 19.55 -34.09 -27.46
C GLU A 106 19.59 -33.85 -25.93
N ARG A 107 19.61 -32.59 -25.48
CA ARG A 107 19.66 -32.22 -24.05
C ARG A 107 18.35 -32.48 -23.31
N ILE A 108 17.24 -32.64 -24.04
CA ILE A 108 15.93 -32.97 -23.47
C ILE A 108 15.59 -34.47 -23.60
N GLY A 109 16.46 -35.30 -24.18
CA GLY A 109 16.18 -36.72 -24.43
C GLY A 109 15.59 -37.02 -25.83
N GLY A 110 15.65 -36.05 -26.75
CA GLY A 110 15.22 -36.21 -28.13
C GLY A 110 13.71 -36.29 -28.33
N LEU A 111 13.31 -36.63 -29.57
CA LEU A 111 11.89 -36.77 -29.95
C LEU A 111 11.16 -37.86 -29.15
N ALA A 112 11.89 -38.89 -28.70
CA ALA A 112 11.34 -39.94 -27.87
C ALA A 112 10.74 -39.39 -26.56
N TYR A 113 11.43 -38.45 -25.90
CA TYR A 113 10.94 -37.84 -24.67
C TYR A 113 9.71 -36.96 -24.90
N LEU A 114 9.66 -36.19 -25.99
CA LEU A 114 8.48 -35.41 -26.36
C LEU A 114 7.24 -36.30 -26.57
N THR A 115 7.46 -37.47 -27.20
CA THR A 115 6.39 -38.45 -27.41
C THR A 115 5.93 -39.06 -26.09
N GLU A 116 6.86 -39.34 -25.17
CA GLU A 116 6.56 -39.85 -23.83
C GLU A 116 5.74 -38.84 -23.01
N LEU A 117 6.07 -37.54 -23.06
CA LEU A 117 5.30 -36.48 -22.38
C LEU A 117 3.83 -36.49 -22.79
N VAL A 118 3.58 -36.62 -24.09
CA VAL A 118 2.22 -36.69 -24.64
C VAL A 118 1.50 -37.96 -24.18
N GLN A 119 2.17 -39.11 -24.18
CA GLN A 119 1.57 -40.39 -23.77
C GLN A 119 1.26 -40.46 -22.26
N ASN A 120 2.08 -39.82 -21.43
CA ASN A 120 1.93 -39.82 -19.98
C ASN A 120 0.94 -38.74 -19.47
N THR A 121 0.38 -37.91 -20.36
CA THR A 121 -0.58 -36.87 -19.98
C THR A 121 -1.97 -37.47 -19.71
N PRO A 122 -2.47 -37.44 -18.45
CA PRO A 122 -3.72 -38.13 -18.11
C PRO A 122 -4.97 -37.47 -18.70
N SER A 123 -5.12 -36.15 -18.48
CA SER A 123 -6.22 -35.34 -19.00
C SER A 123 -5.83 -33.85 -19.02
N ILE A 124 -6.17 -33.17 -20.11
CA ILE A 124 -5.95 -31.72 -20.29
C ILE A 124 -6.92 -30.90 -19.42
N SER A 125 -8.05 -31.49 -19.01
CA SER A 125 -9.08 -30.78 -18.23
C SER A 125 -8.58 -30.21 -16.90
N ASN A 126 -7.50 -30.79 -16.34
CA ASN A 126 -6.94 -30.41 -15.05
C ASN A 126 -5.60 -29.66 -15.18
N ILE A 127 -5.23 -29.17 -16.38
CA ILE A 127 -3.93 -28.53 -16.60
C ILE A 127 -3.68 -27.34 -15.67
N ARG A 128 -4.72 -26.59 -15.31
CA ARG A 128 -4.64 -25.49 -14.31
C ARG A 128 -4.26 -25.98 -12.91
N ALA A 129 -4.78 -27.13 -12.49
CA ALA A 129 -4.45 -27.71 -11.19
C ALA A 129 -3.00 -28.20 -11.16
N TYR A 130 -2.51 -28.80 -12.25
CA TYR A 130 -1.11 -29.18 -12.36
C TYR A 130 -0.18 -27.96 -12.40
N ALA A 131 -0.57 -26.90 -13.11
CA ALA A 131 0.17 -25.64 -13.12
C ALA A 131 0.25 -25.00 -11.72
N GLU A 132 -0.84 -25.06 -10.94
CA GLU A 132 -0.84 -24.61 -9.54
C GLU A 132 0.14 -25.42 -8.68
N ILE A 133 0.19 -26.75 -8.84
CA ILE A 133 1.15 -27.60 -8.13
C ILE A 133 2.59 -27.18 -8.45
N ILE A 134 2.93 -26.99 -9.73
CA ILE A 134 4.28 -26.56 -10.13
C ILE A 134 4.62 -25.21 -9.50
N TYR A 135 3.67 -24.26 -9.54
CA TYR A 135 3.85 -22.95 -8.93
C TYR A 135 4.10 -23.04 -7.42
N GLU A 136 3.27 -23.77 -6.67
CA GLU A 136 3.44 -23.92 -5.22
C GLU A 136 4.81 -24.50 -4.89
N ARG A 137 5.26 -25.52 -5.63
CA ARG A 137 6.59 -26.09 -5.46
C ARG A 137 7.70 -25.10 -5.83
N SER A 138 7.52 -24.29 -6.87
CA SER A 138 8.44 -23.21 -7.23
C SER A 138 8.56 -22.17 -6.12
N VAL A 139 7.44 -21.73 -5.53
CA VAL A 139 7.44 -20.80 -4.40
C VAL A 139 8.20 -21.37 -3.21
N MET A 140 7.96 -22.65 -2.86
CA MET A 140 8.70 -23.31 -1.79
C MET A 140 10.22 -23.36 -2.08
N ARG A 141 10.63 -23.65 -3.33
CA ARG A 141 12.06 -23.62 -3.71
C ARG A 141 12.68 -22.23 -3.63
N LYS A 142 11.95 -21.20 -4.10
CA LYS A 142 12.39 -19.80 -4.01
C LYS A 142 12.55 -19.37 -2.55
N LEU A 143 11.62 -19.75 -1.68
CA LEU A 143 11.70 -19.49 -0.23
C LEU A 143 12.90 -20.17 0.43
N ILE A 144 13.17 -21.43 0.09
CA ILE A 144 14.36 -22.15 0.58
C ILE A 144 15.63 -21.40 0.13
N LYS A 145 15.72 -21.04 -1.15
CA LYS A 145 16.86 -20.30 -1.69
C LYS A 145 17.07 -18.96 -0.99
N ALA A 146 16.02 -18.15 -0.85
CA ALA A 146 16.09 -16.87 -0.15
C ALA A 146 16.49 -17.06 1.31
N SER A 147 15.92 -18.06 2.00
CA SER A 147 16.27 -18.35 3.39
C SER A 147 17.74 -18.74 3.57
N THR A 148 18.29 -19.54 2.65
CA THR A 148 19.73 -19.86 2.63
C THR A 148 20.57 -18.61 2.39
N GLN A 149 20.20 -17.76 1.43
CA GLN A 149 20.93 -16.53 1.14
C GLN A 149 20.90 -15.53 2.30
N ILE A 150 19.75 -15.39 2.97
CA ILE A 150 19.59 -14.55 4.16
C ILE A 150 20.48 -15.09 5.29
N ALA A 151 20.48 -16.40 5.53
CA ALA A 151 21.34 -17.02 6.54
C ALA A 151 22.83 -16.80 6.22
N ASP A 152 23.26 -17.03 4.97
CA ASP A 152 24.65 -16.86 4.54
C ASP A 152 25.15 -15.42 4.76
N ARG A 153 24.30 -14.41 4.47
CA ARG A 153 24.61 -12.99 4.70
C ARG A 153 24.61 -12.61 6.17
N ALA A 154 23.76 -13.23 7.00
CA ALA A 154 23.78 -13.01 8.44
C ALA A 154 25.08 -13.54 9.08
N TYR A 155 25.63 -14.65 8.58
CA TYR A 155 26.94 -15.15 9.00
C TYR A 155 28.11 -14.36 8.42
N ASN A 156 27.96 -13.80 7.21
CA ASN A 156 28.99 -13.02 6.51
C ASN A 156 28.46 -11.65 6.06
N PRO A 157 28.39 -10.65 6.95
CA PRO A 157 27.78 -9.34 6.65
C PRO A 157 28.55 -8.48 5.64
N GLU A 158 29.82 -8.79 5.35
CA GLU A 158 30.67 -8.02 4.42
C GLU A 158 30.71 -6.50 4.70
N GLY A 159 30.56 -6.09 5.96
CA GLY A 159 30.57 -4.68 6.38
C GLY A 159 29.21 -3.97 6.33
N ARG A 160 28.14 -4.68 5.96
CA ARG A 160 26.76 -4.20 6.02
C ARG A 160 26.25 -4.13 7.46
N THR A 161 25.38 -3.18 7.72
CA THR A 161 24.67 -3.03 9.00
C THR A 161 23.52 -4.04 9.10
N SER A 162 23.05 -4.29 10.34
CA SER A 162 21.89 -5.16 10.57
C SER A 162 20.60 -4.63 9.91
N ALA A 163 20.44 -3.32 9.80
CA ALA A 163 19.29 -2.70 9.12
C ALA A 163 19.31 -3.00 7.60
N GLU A 164 20.46 -2.82 6.95
CA GLU A 164 20.60 -3.12 5.52
C GLU A 164 20.36 -4.60 5.19
N LEU A 165 20.84 -5.51 6.07
CA LEU A 165 20.58 -6.95 5.92
C LEU A 165 19.09 -7.29 6.08
N LEU A 166 18.39 -6.62 6.98
CA LEU A 166 16.96 -6.81 7.20
C LEU A 166 16.17 -6.32 5.97
N ASP A 167 16.49 -5.13 5.45
CA ASP A 167 15.85 -4.57 4.25
C ASP A 167 16.06 -5.45 3.02
N GLU A 168 17.28 -5.98 2.82
CA GLU A 168 17.57 -6.91 1.73
C GLU A 168 16.76 -8.21 1.86
N ALA A 169 16.65 -8.75 3.09
CA ALA A 169 15.87 -9.95 3.36
C ALA A 169 14.38 -9.72 3.10
N GLU A 170 13.83 -8.59 3.54
CA GLU A 170 12.45 -8.20 3.25
C GLU A 170 12.21 -8.09 1.75
N ARG A 171 13.13 -7.45 1.01
CA ARG A 171 13.03 -7.32 -0.45
C ARG A 171 13.04 -8.68 -1.15
N GLU A 172 13.91 -9.60 -0.77
CA GLU A 172 13.98 -10.94 -1.37
C GLU A 172 12.71 -11.74 -1.12
N VAL A 173 12.20 -11.75 0.11
CA VAL A 173 10.93 -12.42 0.44
C VAL A 173 9.76 -11.77 -0.29
N PHE A 174 9.76 -10.44 -0.40
CA PHE A 174 8.72 -9.68 -1.09
C PHE A 174 8.69 -9.98 -2.59
N GLN A 175 9.83 -10.09 -3.26
CA GLN A 175 9.91 -10.46 -4.69
C GLN A 175 9.29 -11.83 -4.98
N ILE A 176 9.38 -12.78 -4.04
CA ILE A 176 8.73 -14.09 -4.19
C ILE A 176 7.20 -13.92 -4.20
N ALA A 177 6.66 -13.05 -3.35
CA ALA A 177 5.23 -12.75 -3.31
C ALA A 177 4.74 -11.96 -4.55
N GLU A 178 5.58 -11.08 -5.11
CA GLU A 178 5.27 -10.30 -6.31
C GLU A 178 5.42 -11.07 -7.63
N SER A 179 6.11 -12.21 -7.64
CA SER A 179 6.29 -13.05 -8.84
C SER A 179 5.01 -13.70 -9.40
N ARG A 180 3.83 -13.28 -8.93
CA ARG A 180 2.55 -13.58 -9.57
C ARG A 180 2.50 -12.88 -10.94
N PRO A 181 2.10 -13.57 -12.02
CA PRO A 181 1.68 -12.89 -13.23
C PRO A 181 0.59 -11.88 -12.87
N LYS A 182 0.73 -10.64 -13.36
CA LYS A 182 -0.25 -9.58 -13.09
C LYS A 182 -1.60 -10.05 -13.60
N SER A 183 -2.53 -10.33 -12.69
CA SER A 183 -3.90 -10.77 -12.98
C SER A 183 -4.78 -9.62 -13.49
N GLY A 184 -4.24 -8.83 -14.41
CA GLY A 184 -4.92 -7.74 -15.09
C GLY A 184 -4.83 -7.95 -16.60
N GLY A 185 -5.96 -7.81 -17.27
CA GLY A 185 -6.08 -7.96 -18.72
C GLY A 185 -7.27 -7.19 -19.26
N PRO A 186 -7.39 -7.04 -20.59
CA PRO A 186 -8.55 -6.40 -21.21
C PRO A 186 -9.84 -7.13 -20.84
N VAL A 187 -10.80 -6.42 -20.27
CA VAL A 187 -12.14 -6.95 -19.98
C VAL A 187 -13.09 -6.51 -21.09
N ALA A 188 -13.93 -7.42 -21.61
CA ALA A 188 -14.90 -7.06 -22.61
C ALA A 188 -15.91 -6.05 -22.05
N VAL A 189 -16.27 -5.02 -22.83
CA VAL A 189 -17.22 -3.98 -22.40
C VAL A 189 -18.54 -4.60 -21.92
N LYS A 190 -18.99 -5.69 -22.56
CA LYS A 190 -20.20 -6.41 -22.19
C LYS A 190 -20.21 -6.87 -20.72
N ASP A 191 -19.08 -7.30 -20.18
CA ASP A 191 -18.97 -7.79 -18.80
C ASP A 191 -18.94 -6.63 -17.79
N LEU A 192 -18.56 -5.42 -18.23
CA LEU A 192 -18.58 -4.20 -17.43
C LEU A 192 -19.96 -3.53 -17.42
N LEU A 193 -20.73 -3.66 -18.51
CA LEU A 193 -22.05 -3.03 -18.64
C LEU A 193 -23.04 -3.51 -17.57
N GLY A 194 -23.05 -4.80 -17.25
CA GLY A 194 -23.92 -5.34 -16.19
C GLY A 194 -23.63 -4.67 -14.84
N LYS A 195 -22.36 -4.65 -14.42
CA LYS A 195 -21.92 -4.00 -13.17
C LYS A 195 -22.23 -2.50 -13.15
N ALA A 196 -22.09 -1.83 -14.28
CA ALA A 196 -22.38 -0.40 -14.39
C ALA A 196 -23.88 -0.12 -14.23
N ILE A 197 -24.74 -0.92 -14.86
CA ILE A 197 -26.20 -0.81 -14.73
C ILE A 197 -26.63 -1.12 -13.30
N ASP A 198 -26.14 -2.20 -12.70
CA ASP A 198 -26.45 -2.57 -11.31
C ASP A 198 -26.07 -1.44 -10.34
N ARG A 199 -24.93 -0.79 -10.56
CA ARG A 199 -24.49 0.36 -9.77
C ARG A 199 -25.42 1.57 -9.95
N ILE A 200 -25.85 1.88 -11.17
CA ILE A 200 -26.78 2.98 -11.44
C ILE A 200 -28.14 2.70 -10.79
N ASP A 201 -28.66 1.48 -10.93
CA ASP A 201 -29.93 1.06 -10.32
C ASP A 201 -29.86 1.14 -8.79
N HIS A 202 -28.75 0.70 -8.19
CA HIS A 202 -28.54 0.87 -6.75
C HIS A 202 -28.59 2.35 -6.35
N LEU A 203 -27.89 3.23 -7.06
CA LEU A 203 -27.86 4.66 -6.74
C LEU A 203 -29.22 5.34 -6.90
N PHE A 204 -29.97 4.98 -7.95
CA PHE A 204 -31.31 5.49 -8.18
C PHE A 204 -32.28 5.07 -7.06
N ASN A 205 -32.24 3.79 -6.67
CA ASN A 205 -33.11 3.24 -5.62
C ASN A 205 -32.71 3.69 -4.20
N SER A 206 -31.46 4.10 -4.00
CA SER A 206 -30.95 4.63 -2.72
C SER A 206 -31.38 6.09 -2.46
N GLY A 207 -32.21 6.68 -3.35
CA GLY A 207 -32.76 8.03 -3.16
C GLY A 207 -31.75 9.16 -3.40
N GLY A 208 -30.72 8.93 -4.22
CA GLY A 208 -29.72 9.96 -4.52
C GLY A 208 -28.68 10.18 -3.41
N GLY A 209 -28.43 9.17 -2.58
CA GLY A 209 -27.37 9.19 -1.58
C GLY A 209 -25.96 9.36 -2.18
N LEU A 210 -25.02 9.82 -1.36
CA LEU A 210 -23.61 9.97 -1.74
C LEU A 210 -23.04 8.64 -2.26
N THR A 211 -22.32 8.70 -3.38
CA THR A 211 -21.73 7.51 -4.00
C THR A 211 -20.43 7.08 -3.33
N GLY A 212 -19.73 8.03 -2.72
CA GLY A 212 -18.50 7.84 -1.95
C GLY A 212 -18.70 8.04 -0.45
N MET A 213 -17.61 7.95 0.29
CA MET A 213 -17.59 8.19 1.72
C MET A 213 -17.84 9.68 2.02
N THR A 214 -18.80 10.00 2.88
CA THR A 214 -19.12 11.39 3.22
C THR A 214 -17.91 12.12 3.82
N THR A 215 -17.70 13.34 3.37
CA THR A 215 -16.75 14.28 3.99
C THR A 215 -17.33 14.90 5.26
N GLY A 216 -18.64 14.78 5.48
CA GLY A 216 -19.43 15.42 6.54
C GLY A 216 -19.74 16.89 6.27
N PHE A 217 -19.40 17.38 5.08
CA PHE A 217 -19.54 18.77 4.70
C PHE A 217 -20.41 18.89 3.46
N THR A 218 -21.55 19.54 3.59
CA THR A 218 -22.63 19.50 2.59
C THR A 218 -22.17 20.02 1.23
N ASP A 219 -21.59 21.21 1.17
CA ASP A 219 -21.10 21.80 -0.09
C ASP A 219 -20.00 20.95 -0.74
N LEU A 220 -19.11 20.38 0.06
CA LEU A 220 -18.02 19.56 -0.45
C LEU A 220 -18.53 18.21 -0.95
N ASP A 221 -19.47 17.59 -0.24
CA ASP A 221 -20.13 16.36 -0.63
C ASP A 221 -20.98 16.53 -1.88
N GLU A 222 -21.64 17.69 -2.08
CA GLU A 222 -22.35 18.01 -3.31
C GLU A 222 -21.40 18.12 -4.51
N MET A 223 -20.25 18.77 -4.32
CA MET A 223 -19.23 18.89 -5.37
C MET A 223 -18.51 17.58 -5.68
N THR A 224 -18.25 16.74 -4.68
CA THR A 224 -17.41 15.54 -4.81
C THR A 224 -18.21 14.24 -4.94
N SER A 225 -19.50 14.26 -4.59
CA SER A 225 -20.31 13.06 -4.33
C SER A 225 -19.70 12.14 -3.26
N GLY A 226 -18.96 12.73 -2.32
CA GLY A 226 -18.17 12.03 -1.30
C GLY A 226 -16.82 11.54 -1.83
N LEU A 227 -15.96 11.09 -0.92
CA LEU A 227 -14.64 10.54 -1.21
C LEU A 227 -14.78 9.16 -1.88
N GLN A 228 -14.41 9.07 -3.15
CA GLN A 228 -14.60 7.87 -3.95
C GLN A 228 -13.55 6.79 -3.62
N SER A 229 -13.99 5.54 -3.66
CA SER A 229 -13.09 4.38 -3.60
C SER A 229 -12.07 4.40 -4.74
N SER A 230 -10.85 3.97 -4.43
CA SER A 230 -9.71 3.94 -5.36
C SER A 230 -9.16 5.30 -5.80
N ASP A 231 -9.68 6.42 -5.27
CA ASP A 231 -9.17 7.75 -5.55
C ASP A 231 -8.01 8.13 -4.62
N LEU A 232 -7.02 8.83 -5.19
CA LEU A 232 -5.98 9.54 -4.47
C LEU A 232 -6.41 11.01 -4.35
N ILE A 233 -6.72 11.42 -3.13
CA ILE A 233 -7.14 12.78 -2.78
C ILE A 233 -5.96 13.51 -2.13
N ILE A 234 -5.54 14.61 -2.73
CA ILE A 234 -4.47 15.45 -2.20
C ILE A 234 -5.08 16.64 -1.46
N VAL A 235 -4.73 16.81 -0.19
CA VAL A 235 -5.09 17.99 0.60
C VAL A 235 -3.83 18.83 0.82
N ALA A 236 -3.81 20.05 0.27
CA ALA A 236 -2.65 20.91 0.30
C ALA A 236 -2.97 22.32 0.81
N GLY A 237 -1.93 23.09 1.10
CA GLY A 237 -2.05 24.38 1.80
C GLY A 237 -0.72 24.80 2.43
N ARG A 238 -0.65 26.05 2.90
CA ARG A 238 0.51 26.56 3.64
C ARG A 238 0.49 26.15 5.12
N PRO A 239 1.62 26.16 5.84
CA PRO A 239 1.64 25.91 7.29
C PRO A 239 0.59 26.76 8.01
N SER A 240 0.03 26.24 9.11
CA SER A 240 -1.00 26.90 9.93
C SER A 240 -2.36 27.18 9.25
N MET A 241 -2.56 26.79 7.98
CA MET A 241 -3.86 26.92 7.31
C MET A 241 -4.92 25.93 7.78
N GLY A 242 -4.56 24.94 8.60
CA GLY A 242 -5.51 23.94 9.12
C GLY A 242 -5.64 22.66 8.28
N LYS A 243 -4.63 22.32 7.46
CA LYS A 243 -4.61 21.10 6.63
C LYS A 243 -4.86 19.81 7.44
N THR A 244 -4.03 19.57 8.47
CA THR A 244 -4.18 18.40 9.35
C THR A 244 -5.53 18.40 10.04
N THR A 245 -6.01 19.57 10.48
CA THR A 245 -7.34 19.71 11.09
C THR A 245 -8.44 19.31 10.12
N PHE A 246 -8.42 19.82 8.89
CA PHE A 246 -9.38 19.49 7.86
C PHE A 246 -9.37 17.99 7.55
N ALA A 247 -8.19 17.41 7.33
CA ALA A 247 -8.06 15.98 7.04
C ALA A 247 -8.51 15.09 8.21
N MET A 248 -8.21 15.48 9.46
CA MET A 248 -8.73 14.76 10.63
C MET A 248 -10.25 14.90 10.77
N ASN A 249 -10.85 16.05 10.41
CA ASN A 249 -12.31 16.17 10.39
C ASN A 249 -12.94 15.29 9.28
N LEU A 250 -12.27 15.10 8.13
CA LEU A 250 -12.71 14.10 7.14
C LEU A 250 -12.69 12.68 7.73
N VAL A 251 -11.61 12.31 8.44
CA VAL A 251 -11.50 11.02 9.15
C VAL A 251 -12.59 10.89 10.22
N GLU A 252 -12.84 11.92 11.03
CA GLU A 252 -13.89 11.96 12.05
C GLU A 252 -15.27 11.70 11.43
N ASN A 253 -15.61 12.41 10.36
CA ASN A 253 -16.90 12.26 9.70
C ASN A 253 -17.06 10.88 9.05
N ALA A 254 -16.00 10.36 8.41
CA ALA A 254 -15.97 8.99 7.90
C ALA A 254 -16.18 7.95 9.00
N LEU A 255 -15.47 8.10 10.13
CA LEU A 255 -15.51 7.20 11.28
C LEU A 255 -16.88 7.19 11.97
N LEU A 256 -17.52 8.35 12.07
CA LEU A 256 -18.84 8.46 12.71
C LEU A 256 -19.95 7.86 11.85
N ASN A 257 -19.82 7.90 10.51
CA ASN A 257 -20.84 7.47 9.56
C ASN A 257 -20.57 6.10 8.90
N SER A 258 -19.56 5.36 9.37
CA SER A 258 -19.18 4.06 8.82
C SER A 258 -18.69 3.10 9.91
N ASP A 259 -18.88 1.80 9.68
CA ASP A 259 -18.36 0.71 10.53
C ASP A 259 -17.01 0.14 10.02
N LYS A 260 -16.49 0.72 8.93
CA LYS A 260 -15.20 0.38 8.34
C LYS A 260 -14.04 0.94 9.15
N THR A 261 -12.87 0.33 9.01
CA THR A 261 -11.66 0.76 9.73
C THR A 261 -11.02 1.97 9.05
N MET A 262 -10.80 3.05 9.79
CA MET A 262 -10.03 4.21 9.34
C MET A 262 -8.57 4.04 9.76
N LEU A 263 -7.64 4.27 8.83
CA LEU A 263 -6.21 4.15 9.06
C LEU A 263 -5.51 5.48 8.82
N VAL A 264 -4.77 5.97 9.81
CA VAL A 264 -4.06 7.24 9.77
C VAL A 264 -2.57 7.00 9.93
N PHE A 265 -1.77 7.46 8.98
CA PHE A 265 -0.32 7.52 9.07
C PHE A 265 0.10 8.97 9.35
N SER A 266 0.65 9.22 10.54
CA SER A 266 1.03 10.55 11.00
C SER A 266 2.55 10.67 11.09
N LEU A 267 3.17 11.11 10.01
CA LEU A 267 4.62 11.21 9.89
C LEU A 267 5.17 12.51 10.50
N GLU A 268 4.35 13.55 10.61
CA GLU A 268 4.75 14.84 11.21
C GLU A 268 4.44 14.89 12.72
N MET A 269 3.33 14.29 13.14
CA MET A 269 2.76 14.50 14.47
C MET A 269 2.62 13.19 15.27
N PRO A 270 2.95 13.19 16.57
CA PRO A 270 2.65 12.06 17.45
C PRO A 270 1.15 11.73 17.52
N ALA A 271 0.81 10.45 17.68
CA ALA A 271 -0.57 9.98 17.67
C ALA A 271 -1.42 10.57 18.81
N ASP A 272 -0.85 10.75 20.00
CA ASP A 272 -1.51 11.36 21.16
C ASP A 272 -1.97 12.80 20.89
N GLN A 273 -1.18 13.58 20.14
CA GLN A 273 -1.55 14.94 19.74
C GLN A 273 -2.70 14.97 18.74
N LEU A 274 -2.78 13.99 17.83
CA LEU A 274 -3.91 13.87 16.92
C LEU A 274 -5.18 13.47 17.67
N VAL A 275 -5.11 12.51 18.59
CA VAL A 275 -6.24 12.10 19.43
C VAL A 275 -6.73 13.27 20.28
N ALA A 276 -5.84 14.04 20.90
CA ALA A 276 -6.22 15.24 21.66
C ALA A 276 -6.98 16.26 20.78
N ARG A 277 -6.53 16.49 19.54
CA ARG A 277 -7.26 17.36 18.59
C ARG A 277 -8.64 16.80 18.23
N MET A 278 -8.76 15.49 18.02
CA MET A 278 -10.07 14.86 17.77
C MET A 278 -11.02 15.03 18.95
N LEU A 279 -10.54 14.83 20.18
CA LEU A 279 -11.35 15.04 21.38
C LEU A 279 -11.78 16.51 21.54
N SER A 280 -10.89 17.45 21.22
CA SER A 280 -11.20 18.88 21.19
C SER A 280 -12.28 19.21 20.15
N SER A 281 -12.18 18.63 18.95
CA SER A 281 -13.17 18.77 17.87
C SER A 281 -14.54 18.22 18.27
N LEU A 282 -14.60 16.94 18.67
CA LEU A 282 -15.84 16.25 19.01
C LEU A 282 -16.51 16.82 20.26
N GLY A 283 -15.72 17.11 21.30
CA GLY A 283 -16.21 17.67 22.56
C GLY A 283 -16.48 19.17 22.51
N ARG A 284 -16.05 19.89 21.45
CA ARG A 284 -16.06 21.35 21.38
C ARG A 284 -15.39 21.99 22.61
N ILE A 285 -14.21 21.48 22.95
CA ILE A 285 -13.40 21.91 24.09
C ILE A 285 -12.22 22.72 23.55
N ASP A 286 -11.87 23.81 24.21
CA ASP A 286 -10.71 24.63 23.84
C ASP A 286 -9.43 23.78 23.74
N ALA A 287 -8.81 23.74 22.56
CA ALA A 287 -7.61 22.95 22.29
C ALA A 287 -6.41 23.40 23.13
N THR A 288 -6.35 24.68 23.51
CA THR A 288 -5.30 25.23 24.39
C THR A 288 -5.50 24.74 25.81
N ARG A 289 -6.73 24.78 26.33
CA ARG A 289 -7.06 24.23 27.67
C ARG A 289 -6.79 22.74 27.73
N MET A 290 -7.19 22.00 26.69
CA MET A 290 -6.94 20.56 26.60
C MET A 290 -5.46 20.23 26.62
N ARG A 291 -4.64 20.96 25.86
CA ARG A 291 -3.17 20.76 25.84
C ARG A 291 -2.51 21.15 27.16
N ALA A 292 -2.99 22.21 27.81
CA ALA A 292 -2.48 22.67 29.09
C ALA A 292 -2.95 21.83 30.29
N GLY A 293 -3.90 20.91 30.09
CA GLY A 293 -4.57 20.18 31.18
C GLY A 293 -5.43 21.08 32.08
N ALA A 294 -5.73 22.31 31.64
CA ALA A 294 -6.47 23.32 32.39
C ALA A 294 -7.98 23.27 32.04
N LEU A 295 -8.57 22.07 32.15
CA LEU A 295 -9.99 21.86 31.88
C LEU A 295 -10.85 22.44 33.01
N GLU A 296 -11.95 23.07 32.63
CA GLU A 296 -12.96 23.56 33.58
C GLU A 296 -13.97 22.45 33.92
N ASP A 297 -14.73 22.64 34.99
CA ASP A 297 -15.76 21.67 35.42
C ASP A 297 -16.78 21.35 34.31
N GLU A 298 -17.06 22.32 33.42
CA GLU A 298 -17.94 22.15 32.27
C GLU A 298 -17.32 21.37 31.08
N ASP A 299 -16.00 21.25 31.03
CA ASP A 299 -15.29 20.53 29.96
C ASP A 299 -15.28 19.02 30.20
N TRP A 300 -15.28 18.58 31.47
CA TRP A 300 -15.24 17.16 31.82
C TRP A 300 -16.41 16.34 31.26
N PRO A 301 -17.68 16.80 31.34
CA PRO A 301 -18.79 16.11 30.68
C PRO A 301 -18.64 16.03 29.16
N LYS A 302 -18.18 17.11 28.51
CA LYS A 302 -17.94 17.16 27.06
C LYS A 302 -16.85 16.17 26.64
N LEU A 303 -15.77 16.10 27.41
CA LEU A 303 -14.65 15.20 27.17
C LEU A 303 -15.10 13.75 27.28
N THR A 304 -15.84 13.44 28.35
CA THR A 304 -16.40 12.10 28.58
C THR A 304 -17.31 11.67 27.43
N SER A 305 -18.15 12.58 26.93
CA SER A 305 -18.98 12.33 25.75
C SER A 305 -18.14 12.04 24.50
N ALA A 306 -17.09 12.84 24.25
CA ALA A 306 -16.21 12.65 23.10
C ALA A 306 -15.45 11.32 23.15
N VAL A 307 -14.95 10.93 24.32
CA VAL A 307 -14.30 9.61 24.54
C VAL A 307 -15.29 8.48 24.26
N THR A 308 -16.53 8.60 24.74
CA THR A 308 -17.57 7.59 24.51
C THR A 308 -17.89 7.42 23.02
N MET A 309 -17.93 8.53 22.26
CA MET A 309 -18.15 8.49 20.81
C MET A 309 -17.03 7.77 20.05
N LEU A 310 -15.80 7.77 20.57
CA LEU A 310 -14.63 7.15 19.93
C LEU A 310 -14.35 5.72 20.40
N ASN A 311 -14.77 5.35 21.61
CA ASN A 311 -14.39 4.08 22.23
C ASN A 311 -14.74 2.83 21.39
N ASP A 312 -15.87 2.86 20.70
CA ASP A 312 -16.35 1.72 19.90
C ASP A 312 -16.01 1.84 18.41
N LYS A 313 -15.20 2.84 18.05
CA LYS A 313 -14.87 3.16 16.66
C LYS A 313 -13.52 2.56 16.24
N LYS A 314 -13.47 2.08 15.00
CA LYS A 314 -12.29 1.42 14.41
C LYS A 314 -11.33 2.42 13.78
N LEU A 315 -10.62 3.17 14.62
CA LEU A 315 -9.57 4.09 14.18
C LEU A 315 -8.20 3.56 14.61
N LEU A 316 -7.29 3.42 13.65
CA LEU A 316 -5.90 3.04 13.90
C LEU A 316 -4.98 4.18 13.45
N ILE A 317 -4.08 4.61 14.33
CA ILE A 317 -3.10 5.66 14.07
C ILE A 317 -1.70 5.07 14.21
N ASP A 318 -0.87 5.35 13.23
CA ASP A 318 0.53 4.96 13.16
C ASP A 318 1.38 6.22 12.97
N ASP A 319 2.15 6.59 13.98
CA ASP A 319 2.99 7.79 14.00
C ASP A 319 4.48 7.50 13.69
N THR A 320 4.74 6.38 13.00
CA THR A 320 6.10 6.03 12.57
C THR A 320 6.61 7.02 11.52
N ALA A 321 7.71 7.72 11.85
CA ALA A 321 8.36 8.64 10.94
C ALA A 321 9.07 7.93 9.78
N GLY A 322 9.14 8.59 8.62
CA GLY A 322 9.98 8.14 7.49
C GLY A 322 9.50 6.88 6.77
N ILE A 323 8.27 6.40 7.04
CA ILE A 323 7.75 5.17 6.44
C ILE A 323 7.70 5.24 4.91
N SER A 324 8.12 4.15 4.26
CA SER A 324 8.04 3.99 2.82
C SER A 324 6.64 3.59 2.35
N PRO A 325 6.27 3.84 1.07
CA PRO A 325 4.98 3.37 0.53
C PRO A 325 4.80 1.84 0.62
N SER A 326 5.88 1.07 0.53
CA SER A 326 5.86 -0.39 0.63
C SER A 326 5.56 -0.88 2.04
N GLU A 327 6.20 -0.29 3.05
CA GLU A 327 5.89 -0.60 4.46
C GLU A 327 4.46 -0.19 4.81
N MET A 328 4.02 0.99 4.37
CA MET A 328 2.65 1.46 4.55
C MET A 328 1.62 0.46 3.98
N ARG A 329 1.86 -0.03 2.75
CA ARG A 329 1.06 -1.08 2.13
C ARG A 329 1.06 -2.37 2.96
N SER A 330 2.21 -2.80 3.48
CA SER A 330 2.31 -3.99 4.34
C SER A 330 1.49 -3.84 5.63
N ARG A 331 1.56 -2.68 6.28
CA ARG A 331 0.77 -2.35 7.48
C ARG A 331 -0.73 -2.29 7.18
N ALA A 332 -1.14 -1.68 6.07
CA ALA A 332 -2.53 -1.68 5.61
C ALA A 332 -3.05 -3.11 5.36
N ARG A 333 -2.27 -3.99 4.72
CA ARG A 333 -2.65 -5.42 4.56
C ARG A 333 -2.81 -6.12 5.90
N ARG A 334 -1.92 -5.86 6.87
CA ARG A 334 -2.03 -6.42 8.21
C ARG A 334 -3.31 -5.97 8.90
N VAL A 335 -3.63 -4.68 8.83
CA VAL A 335 -4.88 -4.13 9.37
C VAL A 335 -6.09 -4.80 8.73
N VAL A 336 -6.10 -4.99 7.41
CA VAL A 336 -7.22 -5.67 6.73
C VAL A 336 -7.41 -7.10 7.22
N ARG A 337 -6.32 -7.85 7.42
CA ARG A 337 -6.38 -9.22 7.95
C ARG A 337 -6.91 -9.28 9.38
N GLU A 338 -6.56 -8.30 10.22
CA GLU A 338 -6.91 -8.28 11.65
C GLU A 338 -8.29 -7.64 11.92
N HIS A 339 -8.68 -6.63 11.14
CA HIS A 339 -9.83 -5.75 11.42
C HIS A 339 -10.88 -5.72 10.29
N GLY A 340 -10.65 -6.42 9.17
CA GLY A 340 -11.58 -6.51 8.04
C GLY A 340 -11.41 -5.38 7.04
N GLU A 341 -12.50 -4.74 6.63
CA GLU A 341 -12.46 -3.73 5.56
C GLU A 341 -11.90 -2.38 6.04
N LEU A 342 -11.05 -1.78 5.22
CA LEU A 342 -10.66 -0.38 5.33
C LEU A 342 -11.75 0.52 4.71
N GLY A 343 -11.92 1.69 5.28
CA GLY A 343 -12.82 2.71 4.74
C GLY A 343 -12.09 3.92 4.16
N LEU A 344 -11.02 4.37 4.82
CA LEU A 344 -10.20 5.50 4.38
C LEU A 344 -8.80 5.35 4.93
N ILE A 345 -7.81 5.79 4.15
CA ILE A 345 -6.42 5.90 4.58
C ILE A 345 -6.02 7.37 4.51
N MET A 346 -5.51 7.93 5.61
CA MET A 346 -5.01 9.30 5.71
C MET A 346 -3.49 9.29 5.93
N ILE A 347 -2.76 10.21 5.29
CA ILE A 347 -1.31 10.32 5.38
C ILE A 347 -0.90 11.78 5.62
N ASP A 348 -0.30 12.08 6.77
CA ASP A 348 0.19 13.42 7.15
C ASP A 348 1.72 13.44 7.34
N TYR A 349 2.54 13.81 6.36
CA TYR A 349 2.24 14.24 5.01
C TYR A 349 3.26 13.64 4.02
N LEU A 350 2.92 13.66 2.72
CA LEU A 350 3.61 12.91 1.66
C LEU A 350 5.12 13.17 1.61
N GLN A 351 5.55 14.43 1.76
CA GLN A 351 6.98 14.77 1.67
C GLN A 351 7.81 14.37 2.91
N LEU A 352 7.28 13.63 3.88
CA LEU A 352 8.07 12.97 4.94
C LEU A 352 8.32 11.49 4.66
N MET A 353 7.68 10.92 3.64
CA MET A 353 7.94 9.56 3.21
C MET A 353 9.34 9.46 2.60
N GLN A 354 9.96 8.28 2.79
CA GLN A 354 11.29 7.96 2.28
C GLN A 354 11.25 6.67 1.47
N ILE A 355 11.95 6.64 0.34
CA ILE A 355 12.16 5.41 -0.41
C ILE A 355 13.56 4.87 -0.11
N PRO A 356 13.69 3.63 0.41
CA PRO A 356 15.01 3.02 0.65
C PRO A 356 15.85 2.98 -0.62
N GLY A 357 17.07 3.52 -0.56
CA GLY A 357 17.97 3.62 -1.72
C GLY A 357 17.57 4.68 -2.75
N GLY A 358 16.63 5.58 -2.43
CA GLY A 358 16.27 6.73 -3.26
C GLY A 358 17.47 7.65 -3.50
N GLY A 359 17.78 7.91 -4.77
CA GLY A 359 18.89 8.78 -5.17
C GLY A 359 18.66 10.26 -4.85
N GLU A 360 19.68 11.10 -5.08
CA GLU A 360 19.73 12.53 -4.73
C GLU A 360 18.56 13.41 -5.28
N ASN A 361 17.75 12.90 -6.22
CA ASN A 361 16.70 13.66 -6.88
C ASN A 361 15.31 13.45 -6.23
N ARG A 362 15.00 14.33 -5.26
CA ARG A 362 13.72 14.34 -4.53
C ARG A 362 12.49 14.36 -5.43
N THR A 363 12.54 14.99 -6.61
CA THR A 363 11.40 15.05 -7.54
C THR A 363 10.99 13.65 -8.03
N ASN A 364 11.97 12.81 -8.33
CA ASN A 364 11.72 11.43 -8.79
C ASN A 364 11.15 10.58 -7.66
N GLU A 365 11.67 10.75 -6.45
CA GLU A 365 11.20 10.06 -5.26
C GLU A 365 9.72 10.38 -4.97
N ILE A 366 9.35 11.66 -4.97
CA ILE A 366 7.96 12.10 -4.81
C ILE A 366 7.06 11.56 -5.93
N SER A 367 7.58 11.47 -7.15
CA SER A 367 6.84 10.89 -8.28
C SER A 367 6.55 9.41 -8.08
N GLU A 368 7.50 8.66 -7.51
CA GLU A 368 7.31 7.25 -7.19
C GLU A 368 6.38 7.05 -5.99
N ILE A 369 6.48 7.89 -4.96
CA ILE A 369 5.56 7.89 -3.82
C ILE A 369 4.13 8.12 -4.32
N SER A 370 3.89 9.16 -5.11
CA SER A 370 2.58 9.50 -5.67
C SER A 370 1.94 8.33 -6.44
N ARG A 371 2.69 7.71 -7.35
CA ARG A 371 2.24 6.51 -8.09
C ARG A 371 1.92 5.34 -7.16
N SER A 372 2.77 5.12 -6.15
CA SER A 372 2.59 4.04 -5.17
C SER A 372 1.34 4.24 -4.32
N LEU A 373 1.04 5.48 -3.91
CA LEU A 373 -0.18 5.81 -3.17
C LEU A 373 -1.43 5.62 -4.03
N LYS A 374 -1.39 5.99 -5.32
CA LYS A 374 -2.51 5.71 -6.24
C LYS A 374 -2.71 4.20 -6.47
N ALA A 375 -1.63 3.43 -6.55
CA ALA A 375 -1.70 1.98 -6.63
C ALA A 375 -2.30 1.37 -5.34
N LEU A 376 -1.92 1.90 -4.18
CA LEU A 376 -2.45 1.51 -2.87
C LEU A 376 -3.96 1.79 -2.78
N ALA A 377 -4.41 2.97 -3.22
CA ALA A 377 -5.83 3.31 -3.27
C ALA A 377 -6.63 2.28 -4.09
N LYS A 378 -6.11 1.91 -5.28
CA LYS A 378 -6.72 0.90 -6.16
C LYS A 378 -6.68 -0.51 -5.60
N GLU A 379 -5.60 -0.89 -4.94
CA GLU A 379 -5.42 -2.23 -4.36
C GLU A 379 -6.43 -2.51 -3.25
N PHE A 380 -6.65 -1.52 -2.38
CA PHE A 380 -7.57 -1.64 -1.24
C PHE A 380 -8.99 -1.15 -1.55
N GLU A 381 -9.23 -0.57 -2.72
CA GLU A 381 -10.50 0.02 -3.13
C GLU A 381 -11.04 1.07 -2.13
N VAL A 382 -10.15 1.88 -1.57
CA VAL A 382 -10.47 2.94 -0.58
C VAL A 382 -9.98 4.31 -1.03
N PRO A 383 -10.64 5.40 -0.61
CA PRO A 383 -10.08 6.74 -0.71
C PRO A 383 -8.78 6.85 0.11
N VAL A 384 -7.72 7.36 -0.53
CA VAL A 384 -6.45 7.70 0.13
C VAL A 384 -6.33 9.23 0.16
N VAL A 385 -6.37 9.81 1.36
CA VAL A 385 -6.20 11.24 1.61
C VAL A 385 -4.76 11.52 2.01
N ALA A 386 -3.96 12.08 1.11
CA ALA A 386 -2.56 12.42 1.38
C ALA A 386 -2.38 13.94 1.50
N LEU A 387 -1.76 14.37 2.59
CA LEU A 387 -1.48 15.78 2.81
C LEU A 387 -0.21 16.17 2.06
N SER A 388 -0.19 17.39 1.56
CA SER A 388 0.94 17.95 0.82
C SER A 388 1.20 19.39 1.20
N GLN A 389 2.47 19.76 1.30
CA GLN A 389 2.86 21.15 1.52
C GLN A 389 3.02 21.91 0.19
N LEU A 390 2.74 23.22 0.23
CA LEU A 390 2.93 24.12 -0.89
C LEU A 390 4.27 24.86 -0.84
N ASN A 391 4.77 25.24 -2.02
CA ASN A 391 5.95 26.09 -2.17
C ASN A 391 5.77 27.46 -1.49
N ARG A 392 6.86 28.03 -0.97
CA ARG A 392 6.85 29.35 -0.31
C ARG A 392 6.62 30.50 -1.30
N SER A 393 6.94 30.31 -2.58
CA SER A 393 6.78 31.31 -3.64
C SER A 393 5.35 31.82 -3.80
N LEU A 394 4.35 31.02 -3.40
CA LEU A 394 2.94 31.41 -3.36
C LEU A 394 2.73 32.72 -2.58
N GLU A 395 3.46 32.93 -1.49
CA GLU A 395 3.29 34.09 -0.60
C GLU A 395 3.72 35.42 -1.24
N ASN A 396 4.52 35.35 -2.32
CA ASN A 396 4.97 36.52 -3.07
C ASN A 396 3.94 37.00 -4.11
N ARG A 397 2.89 36.22 -4.37
CA ARG A 397 1.85 36.58 -5.33
C ARG A 397 0.85 37.56 -4.70
N PRO A 398 0.27 38.49 -5.48
CA PRO A 398 -0.82 39.34 -5.00
C PRO A 398 -2.02 38.52 -4.52
N ASN A 399 -2.40 37.49 -5.29
CA ASN A 399 -3.41 36.53 -4.89
C ASN A 399 -2.73 35.31 -4.25
N LYS A 400 -2.99 35.11 -2.96
CA LYS A 400 -2.41 34.02 -2.15
C LYS A 400 -3.24 32.74 -2.15
N ARG A 401 -4.33 32.68 -2.93
CA ARG A 401 -5.09 31.44 -3.14
C ARG A 401 -4.22 30.42 -3.89
N PRO A 402 -4.05 29.19 -3.36
CA PRO A 402 -3.27 28.16 -4.02
C PRO A 402 -3.84 27.71 -5.36
N VAL A 403 -2.95 27.31 -6.26
CA VAL A 403 -3.27 26.62 -7.52
C VAL A 403 -2.39 25.38 -7.67
N ASN A 404 -2.68 24.51 -8.64
CA ASN A 404 -1.96 23.23 -8.81
C ASN A 404 -0.44 23.39 -8.95
N SER A 405 0.04 24.45 -9.61
CA SER A 405 1.47 24.72 -9.76
C SER A 405 2.20 25.02 -8.44
N ASP A 406 1.47 25.33 -7.35
CA ASP A 406 2.06 25.63 -6.04
C ASP A 406 2.39 24.37 -5.24
N LEU A 407 1.93 23.20 -5.65
CA LEU A 407 2.32 21.93 -5.03
C LEU A 407 3.85 21.82 -5.06
N ARG A 408 4.43 21.37 -3.95
CA ARG A 408 5.88 21.17 -3.90
C ARG A 408 6.26 19.94 -4.70
N GLU A 409 7.27 20.07 -5.57
CA GLU A 409 7.79 18.95 -6.38
C GLU A 409 6.65 18.31 -7.23
N SER A 410 5.79 19.17 -7.81
CA SER A 410 4.36 18.93 -8.15
C SER A 410 4.02 18.05 -9.36
N GLY A 411 4.91 17.89 -10.33
CA GLY A 411 4.51 17.41 -11.66
C GLY A 411 3.80 16.05 -11.64
N ALA A 412 4.29 15.09 -10.85
CA ALA A 412 3.70 13.76 -10.73
C ALA A 412 2.49 13.71 -9.78
N ILE A 413 2.55 14.43 -8.66
CA ILE A 413 1.42 14.52 -7.71
C ILE A 413 0.18 15.02 -8.44
N GLU A 414 0.33 16.09 -9.23
CA GLU A 414 -0.77 16.65 -10.00
C GLU A 414 -1.33 15.64 -11.00
N GLN A 415 -0.50 14.83 -11.66
CA GLN A 415 -0.96 13.87 -12.67
C GLN A 415 -1.71 12.68 -12.05
N ASP A 416 -1.16 12.11 -10.98
CA ASP A 416 -1.65 10.88 -10.37
C ASP A 416 -2.90 11.10 -9.50
N ALA A 417 -3.04 12.26 -8.86
CA ALA A 417 -4.19 12.59 -8.03
C ALA A 417 -5.49 12.60 -8.85
N ASP A 418 -6.59 12.14 -8.23
CA ASP A 418 -7.93 12.23 -8.81
C ASP A 418 -8.63 13.50 -8.36
N VAL A 419 -8.38 13.93 -7.12
CA VAL A 419 -8.89 15.17 -6.53
C VAL A 419 -7.75 15.92 -5.84
N ILE A 420 -7.67 17.24 -6.05
CA ILE A 420 -6.73 18.13 -5.35
C ILE A 420 -7.53 19.24 -4.70
N MET A 421 -7.45 19.32 -3.37
CA MET A 421 -8.10 20.31 -2.52
C MET A 421 -7.04 21.20 -1.86
N PHE A 422 -7.27 22.51 -1.88
CA PHE A 422 -6.43 23.47 -1.18
C PHE A 422 -7.18 24.12 -0.03
N VAL A 423 -6.57 24.13 1.14
CA VAL A 423 -7.07 24.85 2.32
C VAL A 423 -6.51 26.26 2.30
N TYR A 424 -7.40 27.26 2.19
CA TYR A 424 -7.08 28.67 2.24
C TYR A 424 -7.89 29.37 3.33
N ARG A 425 -7.23 30.20 4.13
CA ARG A 425 -7.86 31.05 5.14
C ARG A 425 -7.34 32.47 4.99
N ASP A 426 -8.23 33.37 4.58
CA ASP A 426 -7.85 34.75 4.28
C ASP A 426 -7.32 35.49 5.53
N GLU A 427 -7.93 35.22 6.68
CA GLU A 427 -7.58 35.82 7.97
C GLU A 427 -6.13 35.57 8.42
N VAL A 428 -5.47 34.53 7.89
CA VAL A 428 -4.05 34.23 8.19
C VAL A 428 -3.12 35.25 7.51
N TYR A 429 -3.53 35.77 6.36
CA TYR A 429 -2.77 36.77 5.61
C TYR A 429 -3.26 38.19 5.81
N ASN A 430 -4.55 38.35 6.09
CA ASN A 430 -5.26 39.62 6.18
C ASN A 430 -6.00 39.68 7.54
N PRO A 431 -5.36 40.15 8.63
CA PRO A 431 -5.96 40.14 9.96
C PRO A 431 -7.24 40.97 10.12
N ASP A 432 -7.49 41.91 9.21
CA ASP A 432 -8.67 42.79 9.20
C ASP A 432 -9.74 42.36 8.18
N THR A 433 -9.59 41.17 7.56
CA THR A 433 -10.56 40.64 6.61
C THR A 433 -11.96 40.52 7.22
N GLU A 434 -12.98 40.72 6.39
CA GLU A 434 -14.39 40.48 6.76
C GLU A 434 -14.71 38.97 6.81
N PHE A 435 -13.83 38.12 6.26
CA PHE A 435 -13.99 36.67 6.19
C PHE A 435 -13.35 35.91 7.38
N LYS A 436 -13.36 36.52 8.58
CA LYS A 436 -12.82 35.89 9.78
C LYS A 436 -13.58 34.61 10.13
N GLY A 437 -12.83 33.56 10.47
CA GLY A 437 -13.36 32.24 10.74
C GLY A 437 -13.96 31.53 9.51
N VAL A 438 -13.74 32.04 8.30
CA VAL A 438 -14.13 31.36 7.05
C VAL A 438 -12.90 30.74 6.40
N ALA A 439 -13.02 29.47 6.03
CA ALA A 439 -12.04 28.76 5.24
C ALA A 439 -12.61 28.40 3.87
N GLU A 440 -11.76 28.49 2.85
CA GLU A 440 -12.04 28.05 1.49
C GLU A 440 -11.33 26.72 1.25
N ILE A 441 -12.09 25.70 0.84
CA ILE A 441 -11.59 24.46 0.29
C ILE A 441 -11.71 24.54 -1.22
N ILE A 442 -10.60 24.88 -1.87
CA ILE A 442 -10.52 25.10 -3.30
C ILE A 442 -10.22 23.77 -3.98
N ILE A 443 -11.16 23.25 -4.76
CA ILE A 443 -10.98 22.06 -5.60
C ILE A 443 -10.26 22.49 -6.89
N GLY A 444 -8.93 22.38 -6.89
CA GLY A 444 -8.09 22.75 -8.04
C GLY A 444 -8.03 21.69 -9.14
N LYS A 445 -8.37 20.44 -8.80
CA LYS A 445 -8.50 19.34 -9.75
C LYS A 445 -9.56 18.36 -9.26
N GLN A 446 -10.41 17.89 -10.16
CA GLN A 446 -11.31 16.78 -9.93
C GLN A 446 -11.55 16.02 -11.24
N ARG A 447 -11.32 14.70 -11.26
CA ARG A 447 -11.52 13.88 -12.47
C ARG A 447 -12.99 13.58 -12.78
N ASN A 448 -13.80 13.41 -11.73
CA ASN A 448 -15.16 12.85 -11.83
C ASN A 448 -16.27 13.87 -11.51
N GLY A 449 -15.97 15.17 -11.53
CA GLY A 449 -16.94 16.23 -11.23
C GLY A 449 -16.35 17.63 -11.34
N PRO A 450 -17.09 18.66 -10.90
CA PRO A 450 -16.70 20.05 -11.10
C PRO A 450 -15.51 20.47 -10.22
N ILE A 451 -14.77 21.47 -10.70
CA ILE A 451 -13.87 22.28 -9.87
C ILE A 451 -14.66 23.44 -9.25
N GLY A 452 -14.10 24.05 -8.20
CA GLY A 452 -14.71 25.22 -7.56
C GLY A 452 -14.23 25.38 -6.13
N THR A 453 -14.97 26.12 -5.32
CA THR A 453 -14.60 26.40 -3.93
C THR A 453 -15.78 26.12 -3.01
N ALA A 454 -15.60 25.20 -2.07
CA ALA A 454 -16.50 25.01 -0.95
C ALA A 454 -16.06 25.93 0.20
N ARG A 455 -17.00 26.62 0.83
CA ARG A 455 -16.72 27.53 1.96
C ARG A 455 -17.21 26.91 3.26
N MET A 456 -16.43 27.08 4.31
CA MET A 456 -16.65 26.40 5.59
C MET A 456 -16.33 27.33 6.75
N ALA A 457 -16.97 27.11 7.90
CA ALA A 457 -16.55 27.75 9.14
C ALA A 457 -15.31 27.04 9.69
N PHE A 458 -14.28 27.79 10.06
CA PHE A 458 -13.13 27.30 10.79
C PHE A 458 -13.16 27.80 12.23
N ILE A 459 -13.46 26.90 13.16
CA ILE A 459 -13.51 27.17 14.58
C ILE A 459 -12.17 26.75 15.18
N GLY A 460 -11.16 27.59 15.02
CA GLY A 460 -9.78 27.28 15.41
C GLY A 460 -9.61 26.89 16.88
N LYS A 461 -10.44 27.46 17.77
CA LYS A 461 -10.48 27.13 19.20
C LYS A 461 -10.70 25.64 19.47
N TYR A 462 -11.48 24.97 18.61
CA TYR A 462 -11.83 23.55 18.75
C TYR A 462 -11.14 22.67 17.70
N THR A 463 -10.23 23.24 16.90
CA THR A 463 -9.63 22.55 15.75
C THR A 463 -10.69 21.86 14.89
N ARG A 464 -11.69 22.63 14.43
CA ARG A 464 -12.86 22.06 13.76
C ARG A 464 -13.30 22.90 12.56
N PHE A 465 -13.57 22.22 11.45
CA PHE A 465 -14.33 22.75 10.33
C PHE A 465 -15.83 22.41 10.50
N GLU A 466 -16.72 23.32 10.13
CA GLU A 466 -18.18 23.11 10.12
C GLU A 466 -18.81 23.70 8.85
N ASN A 467 -20.01 23.22 8.50
CA ASN A 467 -20.80 23.81 7.42
C ASN A 467 -21.16 25.26 7.77
N LEU A 468 -21.07 26.17 6.80
CA LEU A 468 -21.54 27.54 6.98
C LEU A 468 -23.07 27.58 7.05
N ALA A 469 -23.61 28.54 7.78
CA ALA A 469 -25.05 28.74 7.84
C ALA A 469 -25.60 29.17 6.45
N PRO A 470 -26.75 28.63 6.01
CA PRO A 470 -27.40 29.04 4.77
C PRO A 470 -27.66 30.56 4.75
N GLY A 471 -27.39 31.24 3.62
CA GLY A 471 -27.62 32.69 3.44
C GLY A 471 -26.42 33.58 3.78
N VAL A 472 -25.38 33.04 4.43
CA VAL A 472 -24.08 33.72 4.58
C VAL A 472 -23.47 34.00 3.20
N TYR A 473 -23.74 33.13 2.21
CA TYR A 473 -23.30 33.22 0.80
C TYR A 473 -23.68 34.51 0.05
N ASP A 474 -24.83 35.11 0.34
CA ASP A 474 -25.39 36.21 -0.47
C ASP A 474 -24.66 37.56 -0.30
N GLY A 475 -23.85 37.70 0.75
CA GLY A 475 -22.99 38.87 0.97
C GLY A 475 -21.63 38.79 0.28
N TYR A 476 -21.27 37.63 -0.29
CA TYR A 476 -19.93 37.34 -0.78
C TYR A 476 -19.88 37.30 -2.30
N GLY A 477 -19.96 38.49 -2.91
CA GLY A 477 -19.79 38.68 -4.36
C GLY A 477 -18.45 38.13 -4.85
N PHE A 478 -18.48 37.51 -6.03
CA PHE A 478 -17.28 37.15 -6.77
C PHE A 478 -16.66 38.42 -7.37
N GLU A 479 -15.50 38.83 -6.85
CA GLU A 479 -14.55 39.70 -7.57
C GLU A 479 -13.34 38.89 -8.05
#